data_AF-A0A3D2X6J1-F1
#
_entry.id   AF-A0A3D2X6J1-F1
#
_cell.length_a   1.000
_cell.length_b   1.000
_cell.length_c   1.000
_cell.angle_alpha   90.00
_cell.angle_beta   90.00
_cell.angle_gamma   90.00
#
_symmetry.space_group_name_H-M   'P 1'
#
loop_
_entity.id
_entity.type
_entity.pdbx_description
1 polymer ?
#
loop_
_entity_poly.entity_id
_entity_poly.type
_entity_poly.pdbx_seq_one_letter_code
_entity_poly.pdbx_strand_id
1 'polypeptide(L)'
;MKNKSKCKLKHRTRIFISLGMAFVLAIIVMSIQIYFGYTNAYESGVDGYMVKVFGLEIYALIKSGDVYLGTSIGKNMGILC
;
A
#
# COMPACT_ATOMS: atom_id res chain seq x y z
N MET A 1 -9.61 44.23 -4.88
CA MET A 1 -8.54 43.21 -4.80
C MET A 1 -8.99 41.86 -4.18
N LYS A 2 -10.25 41.41 -4.36
CA LYS A 2 -10.81 40.20 -3.69
C LYS A 2 -10.76 38.88 -4.51
N ASN A 3 -10.21 38.89 -5.74
CA ASN A 3 -10.40 37.76 -6.68
C ASN A 3 -9.26 36.71 -6.70
N LYS A 4 -8.06 37.00 -6.18
CA LYS A 4 -6.95 36.02 -6.16
C LYS A 4 -7.13 34.91 -5.11
N SER A 5 -7.83 35.19 -4.01
CA SER A 5 -7.97 34.26 -2.88
C SER A 5 -8.95 33.11 -3.16
N LYS A 6 -10.05 33.38 -3.88
CA LYS A 6 -11.03 32.35 -4.27
C LYS A 6 -10.48 31.36 -5.31
N CYS A 7 -9.60 31.81 -6.20
CA CYS A 7 -8.95 30.94 -7.19
C CYS A 7 -7.95 29.96 -6.53
N LYS A 8 -7.22 30.41 -5.50
CA LYS A 8 -6.32 29.54 -4.71
C LYS A 8 -7.03 28.48 -3.87
N LEU A 9 -8.20 28.80 -3.29
CA LEU A 9 -8.97 27.84 -2.49
C LEU A 9 -9.49 26.68 -3.34
N LYS A 10 -10.06 26.98 -4.52
CA LYS A 10 -10.57 25.98 -5.48
C LYS A 10 -9.45 25.05 -6.00
N HIS A 11 -8.24 25.58 -6.18
CA HIS A 11 -7.06 24.79 -6.59
C HIS A 11 -6.52 23.91 -5.46
N ARG A 12 -6.48 24.41 -4.21
CA ARG A 12 -6.07 23.60 -3.04
C ARG A 12 -7.01 22.43 -2.80
N THR A 13 -8.33 22.64 -2.83
CA THR A 13 -9.30 21.55 -2.64
C THR A 13 -9.18 20.48 -3.73
N ARG A 14 -8.90 20.88 -4.98
CA ARG A 14 -8.68 19.93 -6.08
C ARG A 14 -7.43 19.05 -5.86
N ILE A 15 -6.36 19.61 -5.29
CA ILE A 15 -5.15 18.85 -4.92
C ILE A 15 -5.46 17.83 -3.82
N PHE A 16 -6.18 18.22 -2.76
CA PHE A 16 -6.54 17.29 -1.69
C PHE A 16 -7.45 16.16 -2.18
N ILE A 17 -8.38 16.45 -3.10
CA ILE A 17 -9.23 15.43 -3.71
C ILE A 17 -8.39 14.45 -4.55
N SER A 18 -7.49 14.96 -5.40
CA SER A 18 -6.61 14.08 -6.19
C SER A 18 -5.67 13.26 -5.31
N LEU A 19 -5.18 13.84 -4.21
CA LEU A 19 -4.33 13.15 -3.24
C LEU A 19 -5.08 12.00 -2.55
N GLY A 20 -6.32 12.26 -2.10
CA GLY A 20 -7.17 11.24 -1.49
C GLY A 20 -7.52 10.11 -2.46
N MET A 21 -7.85 10.42 -3.72
CA MET A 21 -8.08 9.40 -4.75
C MET A 21 -6.86 8.52 -5.00
N ALA A 22 -5.66 9.12 -5.10
CA ALA A 22 -4.42 8.37 -5.30
C ALA A 22 -4.10 7.47 -4.09
N PHE A 23 -4.35 7.96 -2.87
CA PHE A 23 -4.16 7.18 -1.65
C PHE A 23 -5.08 5.96 -1.58
N VAL A 24 -6.37 6.11 -1.92
CA VAL A 24 -7.31 4.98 -1.98
C VAL A 24 -6.87 3.95 -3.03
N LEU A 25 -6.42 4.41 -4.20
CA LEU A 25 -5.88 3.53 -5.24
C LEU A 25 -4.63 2.78 -4.75
N ALA A 26 -3.72 3.43 -4.02
CA ALA A 26 -2.54 2.80 -3.46
C ALA A 26 -2.89 1.67 -2.47
N ILE A 27 -3.87 1.89 -1.58
CA ILE A 27 -4.35 0.87 -0.64
C ILE A 27 -4.92 -0.34 -1.39
N ILE A 28 -5.70 -0.12 -2.45
CA ILE A 28 -6.27 -1.22 -3.25
C ILE A 28 -5.15 -2.05 -3.88
N VAL A 29 -4.16 -1.41 -4.50
CA VAL A 29 -3.03 -2.11 -5.13
C VAL A 29 -2.23 -2.92 -4.10
N MET A 30 -1.95 -2.35 -2.93
CA MET A 30 -1.29 -3.11 -1.84
C MET A 30 -2.09 -4.32 -1.41
N SER A 31 -3.41 -4.16 -1.26
CA SER A 31 -4.29 -5.24 -0.78
C SER A 31 -4.26 -6.43 -1.75
N ILE A 32 -4.28 -6.15 -3.05
CA ILE A 32 -4.16 -7.16 -4.10
C ILE A 32 -2.79 -7.85 -4.01
N GLN A 33 -1.70 -7.10 -3.86
CA GLN A 33 -0.35 -7.65 -3.78
C GLN A 33 -0.14 -8.52 -2.53
N ILE A 34 -0.69 -8.12 -1.39
CA ILE A 34 -0.66 -8.92 -0.16
C ILE A 34 -1.45 -10.22 -0.36
N TYR A 35 -2.63 -10.16 -0.98
CA TYR A 35 -3.43 -11.36 -1.28
C TYR A 35 -2.66 -12.36 -2.15
N PHE A 36 -2.11 -11.91 -3.27
CA PHE A 36 -1.27 -12.77 -4.12
C PHE A 36 -0.02 -13.27 -3.38
N GLY A 37 0.56 -12.44 -2.52
CA GLY A 37 1.68 -12.84 -1.67
C GLY A 37 1.33 -14.02 -0.76
N TYR A 38 0.15 -13.97 -0.12
CA TYR A 38 -0.35 -15.08 0.69
C TYR A 38 -0.61 -16.32 -0.14
N THR A 39 -1.32 -16.21 -1.27
CA THR A 39 -1.59 -17.35 -2.16
C THR A 39 -0.29 -18.03 -2.59
N ASN A 40 0.69 -17.27 -3.06
CA ASN A 40 1.98 -17.81 -3.48
C ASN A 40 2.75 -18.46 -2.33
N ALA A 41 2.68 -17.89 -1.12
CA ALA A 41 3.33 -18.48 0.06
C ALA A 41 2.70 -19.83 0.41
N TYR A 42 1.37 -19.94 0.39
CA TYR A 42 0.67 -21.21 0.61
C TYR A 42 0.96 -22.24 -0.49
N GLU A 43 1.02 -21.82 -1.76
CA GLU A 43 1.36 -22.72 -2.88
C GLU A 43 2.80 -23.21 -2.83
N SER A 44 3.75 -22.34 -2.48
CA SER A 44 5.18 -22.67 -2.46
C SER A 44 5.59 -23.45 -1.21
N GLY A 45 4.82 -23.34 -0.12
CA GLY A 45 5.08 -24.02 1.16
C GLY A 45 6.34 -23.58 1.90
N VAL A 46 6.98 -22.49 1.45
CA VAL A 46 8.25 -21.97 1.99
C VAL A 46 8.10 -21.41 3.40
N ASP A 47 9.14 -21.51 4.23
CA ASP A 47 9.08 -21.02 5.62
C ASP A 47 8.92 -19.49 5.73
N GLY A 48 9.33 -18.75 4.70
CA GLY A 48 9.17 -17.30 4.63
C GLY A 48 8.98 -16.81 3.20
N TYR A 49 8.07 -15.86 3.02
CA TYR A 49 7.78 -15.23 1.74
C TYR A 49 7.71 -13.70 1.88
N MET A 50 8.45 -12.99 1.04
CA MET A 50 8.48 -11.52 1.04
C MET A 50 7.58 -10.98 -0.06
N VAL A 51 6.52 -10.27 0.34
CA VAL A 51 5.62 -9.58 -0.58
C VAL A 51 6.28 -8.28 -1.03
N LYS A 52 6.53 -8.18 -2.34
CA LYS A 52 7.19 -7.04 -2.97
C LYS A 52 6.20 -6.23 -3.80
N VAL A 53 6.29 -4.90 -3.68
CA VAL A 53 5.54 -3.94 -4.49
C VAL A 53 6.54 -2.97 -5.10
N PHE A 54 6.60 -2.94 -6.44
CA PHE A 54 7.60 -2.16 -7.19
C PHE A 54 9.06 -2.41 -6.73
N GLY A 55 9.38 -3.64 -6.34
CA GLY A 55 10.71 -4.03 -5.85
C GLY A 55 10.98 -3.73 -4.37
N LEU A 56 10.08 -3.04 -3.68
CA LEU A 56 10.15 -2.80 -2.23
C LEU A 56 9.41 -3.90 -1.47
N GLU A 57 10.05 -4.46 -0.46
CA GLU A 57 9.43 -5.44 0.44
C GLU A 57 8.50 -4.72 1.41
N ILE A 58 7.20 -4.98 1.33
CA ILE A 58 6.18 -4.29 2.14
C ILE A 58 5.63 -5.16 3.26
N TYR A 59 5.73 -6.48 3.09
CA TYR A 59 5.10 -7.46 3.96
C TYR A 59 5.95 -8.73 4.00
N ALA A 60 6.24 -9.20 5.20
CA ALA A 60 6.92 -10.46 5.44
C ALA A 60 5.88 -11.49 5.90
N LEU A 61 5.77 -12.59 5.18
CA LEU A 61 4.96 -13.74 5.54
C LEU A 61 5.87 -14.80 6.13
N ILE A 62 5.64 -15.21 7.37
CA ILE A 62 6.42 -16.24 8.04
C ILE A 62 5.47 -17.37 8.41
N LYS A 63 5.85 -18.59 8.04
CA LYS A 63 5.06 -19.78 8.36
C LYS A 63 5.14 -20.07 9.85
N SER A 64 3.99 -20.23 10.48
CA SER A 64 3.85 -20.58 11.89
C SER A 64 2.86 -21.74 12.01
N GLY A 65 3.39 -22.97 11.92
CA GLY A 65 2.57 -24.18 11.81
C GLY A 65 1.92 -24.28 10.42
N ASP A 66 0.59 -24.36 10.38
CA ASP A 66 -0.20 -24.45 9.14
C ASP A 66 -0.67 -23.10 8.60
N VAL A 67 -0.33 -22.00 9.26
CA VAL A 67 -0.75 -20.64 8.86
C VAL A 67 0.44 -19.73 8.60
N TYR A 68 0.28 -18.78 7.69
CA TYR A 68 1.25 -17.71 7.48
C TYR A 68 0.89 -16.48 8.31
N LEU A 69 1.82 -16.01 9.13
CA LEU A 69 1.72 -14.76 9.87
C LEU A 69 2.36 -13.64 9.06
N GLY A 70 1.62 -12.55 8.91
CA GLY A 70 2.07 -11.38 8.17
C GLY A 70 2.58 -10.28 9.08
N THR A 71 3.78 -9.78 8.81
CA THR A 71 4.37 -8.61 9.48
C THR A 71 4.61 -7.50 8.46
N SER A 72 4.09 -6.31 8.71
CA SER A 72 4.32 -5.15 7.86
C SER A 72 5.72 -4.59 8.04
N ILE A 73 6.37 -4.23 6.93
CA ILE A 73 7.63 -3.50 6.96
C ILE A 73 7.29 -2.01 6.93
N GLY A 74 7.07 -1.43 8.12
CA GLY A 74 6.49 -0.09 8.27
C GLY A 74 7.20 1.01 7.49
N LYS A 75 8.53 0.96 7.38
CA LYS A 75 9.32 1.93 6.61
C LYS A 75 8.95 1.93 5.12
N ASN A 76 8.70 0.76 4.54
CA ASN A 76 8.38 0.63 3.12
C ASN A 76 6.88 0.81 2.87
N MET A 77 6.04 0.42 3.83
CA MET A 77 4.59 0.64 3.75
C MET A 77 4.22 2.12 3.75
N GLY A 78 4.86 2.95 4.58
CA GLY A 78 4.61 4.40 4.64
C GLY A 78 5.21 5.22 3.49
N ILE A 79 6.04 4.62 2.62
CA ILE A 79 6.52 5.28 1.39
C ILE A 79 5.47 5.15 0.28
N LEU A 80 4.67 4.08 0.33
CA LEU A 80 3.72 3.72 -0.72
C LEU A 80 2.29 4.22 -0.42
N CYS A 81 1.95 4.43 0.86
CA CYS A 81 0.70 5.01 1.35
C CYS A 81 0.99 6.25 2.17
#